data_AF-A0A930WBP7-F1
#
_entry.id   AF-A0A930WBP7-F1
#
_cell.length_a   1.000
_cell.length_b   1.000
_cell.length_c   1.000
_cell.angle_alpha   90.00
_cell.angle_beta   90.00
_cell.angle_gamma   90.00
#
_symmetry.space_group_name_H-M   'P 1'
#
loop_
_entity.id
_entity.type
_entity.pdbx_description
1 polymer ?
#
loop_
_entity_poly.entity_id
_entity_poly.type
_entity_poly.pdbx_seq_one_letter_code
_entity_poly.pdbx_strand_id
1 'polypeptide(L)'
;YEGRHLQPRDYDMVWDYAQAHHVRIDYNTPRIVHEGECSALVDLLAHFENKLPAALHVHNIGTAQLAQEHCSAALHADASMISYNRATLDFLQSYGFQEVTISPELNEKQAARLAHDSAIPLSMMVSGRLPLMVSEYCVLGSFLGNLDKGKCTMPCRKGRYFLHDRKGIDFPIVTDQFCRMHILNSKKLSLLPHVPKILRAGITTLRIEGRGTAPDELRRTVSAYRDAMKLSLPLTEEEEKRLQMQEGNDITRGHYFRGIL
;
A
#
# COMPACT_ATOMS: atom_id res chain seq x y z
N TYR A 1 -5.82 -12.71 2.64
CA TYR A 1 -6.78 -11.65 2.98
C TYR A 1 -8.15 -12.28 2.96
N GLU A 2 -8.80 -12.40 4.12
CA GLU A 2 -10.05 -13.16 4.26
C GLU A 2 -11.31 -12.30 4.09
N GLY A 3 -11.17 -11.04 3.65
CA GLY A 3 -12.33 -10.16 3.45
C GLY A 3 -13.14 -9.91 4.72
N ARG A 4 -12.55 -10.15 5.90
CA ARG A 4 -13.22 -10.00 7.19
C ARG A 4 -13.34 -8.52 7.52
N HIS A 5 -14.50 -8.13 8.03
CA HIS A 5 -14.70 -6.80 8.58
C HIS A 5 -13.93 -6.68 9.90
N LEU A 6 -12.96 -5.77 9.92
CA LEU A 6 -12.17 -5.48 11.12
C LEU A 6 -13.03 -4.70 12.11
N GLN A 7 -12.93 -5.08 13.38
CA GLN A 7 -13.57 -4.39 14.49
C GLN A 7 -12.53 -3.56 15.24
N PRO A 8 -12.93 -2.53 16.01
CA PRO A 8 -12.02 -1.74 16.84
C PRO A 8 -11.06 -2.60 17.69
N ARG A 9 -11.57 -3.67 18.32
CA ARG A 9 -10.75 -4.63 19.08
C ARG A 9 -9.65 -5.32 18.26
N ASP A 10 -9.85 -5.51 16.96
CA ASP A 10 -8.86 -6.16 16.10
C ASP A 10 -7.65 -5.22 15.93
N TYR A 11 -7.87 -3.89 15.90
CA TYR A 11 -6.80 -2.89 15.91
C TYR A 11 -6.05 -2.89 17.24
N ASP A 12 -6.78 -2.92 18.37
CA ASP A 12 -6.18 -2.97 19.71
C ASP A 12 -5.27 -4.19 19.89
N MET A 13 -5.71 -5.35 19.42
CA MET A 13 -4.94 -6.60 19.49
C MET A 13 -3.63 -6.50 18.69
N VAL A 14 -3.67 -5.91 17.49
CA VAL A 14 -2.47 -5.77 16.66
C VAL A 14 -1.54 -4.69 17.22
N TRP A 15 -2.10 -3.63 17.83
CA TRP A 15 -1.31 -2.63 18.56
C TRP A 15 -0.56 -3.27 19.73
N ASP A 16 -1.24 -4.03 20.58
CA ASP A 16 -0.62 -4.72 21.72
C ASP A 16 0.50 -5.66 21.26
N TYR A 17 0.23 -6.40 20.18
CA TYR A 17 1.23 -7.28 19.57
C TYR A 17 2.46 -6.49 19.08
N ALA A 18 2.25 -5.37 18.39
CA ALA A 18 3.34 -4.53 17.90
C ALA A 18 4.17 -3.93 19.06
N GLN A 19 3.51 -3.45 20.11
CA GLN A 19 4.17 -2.91 21.31
C GLN A 19 4.97 -4.00 22.05
N ALA A 20 4.40 -5.19 22.25
CA ALA A 20 5.10 -6.30 22.88
C ALA A 20 6.40 -6.69 22.14
N HIS A 21 6.44 -6.45 20.83
CA HIS A 21 7.61 -6.71 19.97
C HIS A 21 8.46 -5.46 19.68
N HIS A 22 8.14 -4.30 20.28
CA HIS A 22 8.82 -3.02 20.05
C HIS A 22 8.87 -2.64 18.55
N VAL A 23 7.78 -2.90 17.83
CA VAL A 23 7.64 -2.59 16.41
C VAL A 23 6.68 -1.43 16.24
N ARG A 24 7.07 -0.44 15.42
CA ARG A 24 6.18 0.66 15.02
C ARG A 24 4.99 0.12 14.23
N ILE A 25 3.80 0.61 14.56
CA ILE A 25 2.58 0.30 13.81
C ILE A 25 1.92 1.58 13.31
N ASP A 26 1.57 1.57 12.03
CA ASP A 26 0.75 2.60 11.39
C ASP A 26 -0.54 1.93 10.91
N TYR A 27 -1.64 2.69 10.85
CA TYR A 27 -2.89 2.19 10.28
C TYR A 27 -3.17 2.80 8.92
N ASN A 28 -3.87 2.03 8.09
CA ASN A 28 -4.31 2.49 6.79
C ASN A 28 -5.82 2.71 6.78
N THR A 29 -6.26 3.86 6.29
CA THR A 29 -7.68 4.19 6.15
C THR A 29 -8.26 3.56 4.87
N PRO A 30 -9.59 3.49 4.70
CA PRO A 30 -10.18 3.05 3.45
C PRO A 30 -9.82 4.01 2.31
N ARG A 31 -9.52 3.48 1.11
CA ARG A 31 -9.18 4.31 -0.05
C ARG A 31 -10.35 5.18 -0.53
N ILE A 32 -11.56 4.66 -0.40
CA ILE A 32 -12.82 5.31 -0.79
C ILE A 32 -13.71 5.30 0.45
N VAL A 33 -14.35 6.43 0.74
CA VAL A 33 -15.30 6.58 1.84
C VAL A 33 -16.49 7.35 1.28
N HIS A 34 -17.66 6.72 1.26
CA HIS A 34 -18.91 7.39 0.92
C HIS A 34 -19.44 8.17 2.12
N GLU A 35 -20.31 9.15 1.86
CA GLU A 35 -20.95 9.96 2.89
C GLU A 35 -21.57 9.12 4.02
N GLY A 36 -22.29 8.04 3.67
CA GLY A 36 -22.89 7.13 4.65
C GLY A 36 -21.89 6.30 5.47
N GLU A 37 -20.62 6.28 5.09
CA GLU A 37 -19.53 5.59 5.80
C GLU A 37 -18.73 6.54 6.70
N CYS A 38 -18.90 7.86 6.56
CA CYS A 38 -18.15 8.87 7.30
C CYS A 38 -18.32 8.74 8.82
N SER A 39 -19.54 8.53 9.31
CA SER A 39 -19.80 8.37 10.75
C SER A 39 -19.02 7.18 11.34
N ALA A 40 -19.05 6.03 10.65
CA ALA A 40 -18.34 4.84 11.11
C ALA A 40 -16.81 5.03 11.08
N LEU A 41 -16.30 5.79 10.10
CA LEU A 41 -14.89 6.16 10.06
C LEU A 41 -14.51 7.09 11.21
N VAL A 42 -15.35 8.09 11.52
CA VAL A 42 -15.13 9.00 12.67
C VAL A 42 -15.07 8.21 13.98
N ASP A 43 -16.02 7.28 14.20
CA ASP A 43 -16.01 6.42 15.39
C ASP A 43 -14.73 5.58 15.48
N LEU A 44 -14.25 5.05 14.34
CA LEU A 44 -13.00 4.28 14.28
C LEU A 44 -11.77 5.15 14.55
N LEU A 45 -11.72 6.36 13.99
CA LEU A 45 -10.63 7.31 14.21
C LEU A 45 -10.55 7.73 15.69
N ALA A 46 -11.70 8.05 16.29
CA ALA A 46 -11.78 8.37 17.71
C ALA A 46 -11.38 7.18 18.58
N HIS A 47 -11.71 5.94 18.18
CA HIS A 47 -11.27 4.75 18.90
C HIS A 47 -9.75 4.60 18.94
N PHE A 48 -9.04 5.03 17.88
CA PHE A 48 -7.57 4.96 17.84
C PHE A 48 -6.89 5.79 18.93
N GLU A 49 -7.55 6.80 19.52
CA GLU A 49 -7.00 7.54 20.67
C GLU A 49 -6.70 6.66 21.89
N ASN A 50 -7.44 5.55 22.06
CA ASN A 50 -7.18 4.62 23.16
C ASN A 50 -5.81 3.94 23.04
N LYS A 51 -5.37 3.70 21.80
CA LYS A 51 -4.12 3.02 21.44
C LYS A 51 -3.58 3.62 20.15
N LEU A 52 -2.96 4.79 20.30
CA LEU A 52 -2.60 5.62 19.16
C LEU A 52 -1.57 4.91 18.25
N PRO A 53 -1.86 4.75 16.94
CA PRO A 53 -0.85 4.31 15.99
C PRO A 53 0.19 5.42 15.80
N ALA A 54 1.37 5.07 15.31
CA ALA A 54 2.42 6.06 15.07
C ALA A 54 2.09 6.99 13.89
N ALA A 55 1.29 6.52 12.93
CA ALA A 55 0.70 7.35 11.88
C ALA A 55 -0.57 6.72 11.27
N LEU A 56 -1.36 7.55 10.61
CA LEU A 56 -2.46 7.17 9.72
C LEU A 56 -2.07 7.42 8.27
N HIS A 57 -2.12 6.38 7.45
CA HIS A 57 -2.02 6.48 6.00
C HIS A 57 -3.39 6.83 5.44
N VAL A 58 -3.52 8.02 4.86
CA VAL A 58 -4.78 8.53 4.30
C VAL A 58 -4.71 8.65 2.79
N HIS A 59 -5.87 8.43 2.17
CA HIS A 59 -5.98 8.17 0.74
C HIS A 59 -6.70 9.25 -0.06
N ASN A 60 -7.35 10.21 0.61
CA ASN A 60 -8.02 11.37 0.03
C ASN A 60 -8.09 12.52 1.05
N ILE A 61 -8.32 13.75 0.59
CA ILE A 61 -8.36 14.96 1.42
C ILE A 61 -9.53 15.00 2.42
N GLY A 62 -10.68 14.40 2.10
CA GLY A 62 -11.83 14.37 3.00
C GLY A 62 -11.55 13.48 4.22
N THR A 63 -10.98 12.30 4.00
CA THR A 63 -10.49 11.43 5.07
C THR A 63 -9.36 12.07 5.86
N ALA A 64 -8.48 12.85 5.22
CA ALA A 64 -7.44 13.60 5.93
C ALA A 64 -8.04 14.62 6.91
N GLN A 65 -9.07 15.36 6.49
CA GLN A 65 -9.79 16.31 7.35
C GLN A 65 -10.41 15.63 8.57
N LEU A 66 -11.18 14.55 8.34
CA LEU A 66 -11.79 13.78 9.42
C LEU A 66 -10.74 13.19 10.37
N ALA A 67 -9.61 12.73 9.83
CA ALA A 67 -8.52 12.21 10.65
C ALA A 67 -7.91 13.30 11.54
N GLN A 68 -7.65 14.52 11.03
CA GLN A 68 -7.13 15.63 11.86
C GLN A 68 -8.10 16.04 12.97
N GLU A 69 -9.41 15.99 12.71
CA GLU A 69 -10.45 16.40 13.67
C GLU A 69 -10.69 15.37 14.78
N HIS A 70 -10.46 14.09 14.49
CA HIS A 70 -10.87 12.99 15.36
C HIS A 70 -9.74 12.06 15.83
N CYS A 71 -8.51 12.24 15.34
CA CYS A 71 -7.35 11.45 15.76
C CYS A 71 -6.06 12.30 15.73
N SER A 72 -5.29 12.23 16.80
CA SER A 72 -4.05 12.97 17.04
C SER A 72 -2.82 12.32 16.39
N ALA A 73 -2.97 11.14 15.78
CA ALA A 73 -1.89 10.44 15.10
C ALA A 73 -1.36 11.25 13.89
N ALA A 74 -0.06 11.13 13.63
CA ALA A 74 0.55 11.78 12.48
C ALA A 74 -0.10 11.34 11.15
N LEU A 75 -0.29 12.27 10.22
CA LEU A 75 -0.85 11.94 8.91
C LEU A 75 0.24 11.67 7.87
N HIS A 76 0.13 10.53 7.21
CA HIS A 76 0.96 10.15 6.07
C HIS A 76 0.08 10.06 4.82
N ALA A 77 0.52 10.69 3.72
CA ALA A 77 -0.20 10.63 2.46
C ALA A 77 0.14 9.32 1.75
N ASP A 78 -0.86 8.48 1.50
CA ASP A 78 -0.67 7.21 0.80
C ASP A 78 -0.55 7.42 -0.74
N ALA A 79 -0.13 6.40 -1.48
CA ALA A 79 0.13 6.45 -2.92
C ALA A 79 -1.10 6.87 -3.75
N SER A 80 -2.31 6.72 -3.22
CA SER A 80 -3.54 7.16 -3.91
C SER A 80 -3.78 8.66 -3.88
N MET A 81 -3.00 9.43 -3.11
CA MET A 81 -3.02 10.89 -3.14
C MET A 81 -2.37 11.47 -4.41
N ILE A 82 -1.76 10.60 -5.25
CA ILE A 82 -1.18 10.95 -6.56
C ILE A 82 -0.10 12.03 -6.42
N SER A 83 0.83 11.81 -5.50
CA SER A 83 1.97 12.70 -5.25
C SER A 83 3.01 12.58 -6.36
N TYR A 84 2.76 13.28 -7.47
CA TYR A 84 3.54 13.20 -8.71
C TYR A 84 4.46 14.41 -8.94
N ASN A 85 4.18 15.55 -8.30
CA ASN A 85 4.93 16.78 -8.52
C ASN A 85 5.16 17.55 -7.21
N ARG A 86 6.04 18.56 -7.27
CA ARG A 86 6.42 19.38 -6.13
C ARG A 86 5.26 20.16 -5.52
N ALA A 87 4.36 20.71 -6.34
CA ALA A 87 3.20 21.45 -5.85
C ALA A 87 2.28 20.59 -4.98
N THR A 88 2.11 19.29 -5.33
CA THR A 88 1.41 18.35 -4.46
C THR A 88 2.13 18.13 -3.14
N LEU A 89 3.46 17.99 -3.14
CA LEU A 89 4.24 17.82 -1.91
C LEU A 89 4.13 19.05 -0.99
N ASP A 90 4.25 20.25 -1.54
CA ASP A 90 4.14 21.50 -0.79
C ASP A 90 2.73 21.68 -0.20
N PHE A 91 1.69 21.34 -0.97
CA PHE A 91 0.32 21.34 -0.48
C PHE A 91 0.14 20.37 0.69
N LEU A 92 0.56 19.11 0.54
CA LEU A 92 0.43 18.10 1.60
C LEU A 92 1.22 18.49 2.85
N GLN A 93 2.43 19.02 2.69
CA GLN A 93 3.21 19.54 3.81
C GLN A 93 2.47 20.69 4.52
N SER A 94 1.95 21.66 3.77
CA SER A 94 1.22 22.80 4.33
C SER A 94 -0.07 22.40 5.04
N TYR A 95 -0.69 21.30 4.60
CA TYR A 95 -1.87 20.71 5.22
C TYR A 95 -1.53 20.01 6.55
N GLY A 96 -0.27 19.66 6.79
CA GLY A 96 0.21 19.05 8.04
C GLY A 96 0.56 17.56 7.94
N PHE A 97 0.71 17.01 6.72
CA PHE A 97 1.27 15.68 6.54
C PHE A 97 2.73 15.62 7.00
N GLN A 98 3.17 14.47 7.52
CA GLN A 98 4.54 14.24 8.00
C GLN A 98 5.36 13.31 7.10
N GLU A 99 4.72 12.55 6.23
CA GLU A 99 5.37 11.75 5.19
C GLU A 99 4.46 11.66 3.96
N VAL A 100 5.04 11.57 2.76
CA VAL A 100 4.30 11.40 1.52
C VAL A 100 4.79 10.19 0.74
N THR A 101 3.87 9.30 0.39
CA THR A 101 4.14 8.20 -0.53
C THR A 101 4.08 8.73 -1.96
N ILE A 102 5.20 8.73 -2.68
CA ILE A 102 5.25 9.22 -4.06
C ILE A 102 4.56 8.24 -5.03
N SER A 103 4.04 8.79 -6.12
CA SER A 103 3.31 8.00 -7.11
C SER A 103 4.18 6.88 -7.71
N PRO A 104 3.68 5.64 -7.81
CA PRO A 104 4.39 4.53 -8.46
C PRO A 104 4.55 4.70 -9.98
N GLU A 105 3.97 5.76 -10.55
CA GLU A 105 4.04 6.11 -11.96
C GLU A 105 5.29 6.93 -12.32
N LEU A 106 5.99 7.45 -11.30
CA LEU A 106 7.24 8.20 -11.49
C LEU A 106 8.38 7.28 -11.93
N ASN A 107 9.23 7.78 -12.84
CA ASN A 107 10.51 7.15 -13.11
C ASN A 107 11.56 7.53 -12.05
N GLU A 108 12.68 6.81 -12.05
CA GLU A 108 13.79 7.02 -11.13
C GLU A 108 14.27 8.48 -11.07
N LYS A 109 14.45 9.14 -12.21
CA LYS A 109 14.97 10.51 -12.26
C LYS A 109 13.98 11.51 -11.67
N GLN A 110 12.69 11.33 -11.97
CA GLN A 110 11.62 12.15 -11.40
C GLN A 110 11.52 11.94 -9.89
N ALA A 111 11.54 10.68 -9.42
CA ALA A 111 11.51 10.36 -8.00
C ALA A 111 12.72 10.94 -7.25
N ALA A 112 13.93 10.81 -7.80
CA ALA A 112 15.15 11.38 -7.21
C ALA A 112 15.11 12.90 -7.14
N ARG A 113 14.58 13.56 -8.18
CA ARG A 113 14.40 15.03 -8.18
C ARG A 113 13.41 15.46 -7.10
N LEU A 114 12.26 14.79 -6.99
CA LEU A 114 11.28 15.08 -5.94
C LEU A 114 11.88 14.87 -4.55
N ALA A 115 12.61 13.79 -4.34
CA ALA A 115 13.25 13.49 -3.05
C ALA A 115 14.31 14.52 -2.67
N HIS A 116 15.13 14.97 -3.62
CA HIS A 116 16.10 16.04 -3.39
C HIS A 116 15.44 17.36 -2.99
N ASP A 117 14.33 17.71 -3.65
CA ASP A 117 13.69 19.01 -3.48
C ASP A 117 12.69 19.01 -2.30
N SER A 118 12.27 17.84 -1.81
CA SER A 118 11.22 17.71 -0.80
C SER A 118 11.68 18.13 0.59
N ALA A 119 10.87 18.97 1.25
CA ALA A 119 11.05 19.29 2.67
C ALA A 119 10.31 18.30 3.61
N ILE A 120 9.49 17.41 3.05
CA ILE A 120 8.77 16.36 3.76
C ILE A 120 9.37 14.99 3.43
N PRO A 121 9.55 14.08 4.41
CA PRO A 121 10.00 12.71 4.15
C PRO A 121 9.14 12.01 3.09
N LEU A 122 9.81 11.25 2.21
CA LEU A 122 9.15 10.54 1.12
C LEU A 122 9.26 9.03 1.29
N SER A 123 8.17 8.34 0.95
CA SER A 123 8.12 6.89 0.88
C SER A 123 7.78 6.40 -0.52
N MET A 124 8.23 5.19 -0.87
CA MET A 124 8.03 4.63 -2.21
C MET A 124 7.54 3.18 -2.14
N MET A 125 6.54 2.84 -2.96
CA MET A 125 6.15 1.45 -3.20
C MET A 125 7.26 0.73 -3.95
N VAL A 126 7.86 -0.30 -3.34
CA VAL A 126 8.99 -1.04 -3.92
C VAL A 126 8.68 -2.50 -4.23
N SER A 127 7.63 -3.07 -3.62
CA SER A 127 7.24 -4.45 -3.88
C SER A 127 5.75 -4.71 -3.75
N GLY A 128 5.29 -5.79 -4.37
CA GLY A 128 3.92 -6.30 -4.27
C GLY A 128 3.07 -6.04 -5.50
N ARG A 129 1.81 -6.45 -5.50
CA ARG A 129 0.91 -6.24 -6.64
C ARG A 129 0.11 -4.96 -6.45
N LEU A 130 0.49 -3.93 -7.18
CA LEU A 130 -0.21 -2.64 -7.11
C LEU A 130 -1.66 -2.79 -7.60
N PRO A 131 -2.65 -2.21 -6.89
CA PRO A 131 -4.03 -2.18 -7.36
C PRO A 131 -4.14 -1.45 -8.69
N LEU A 132 -4.74 -2.11 -9.68
CA LEU A 132 -5.06 -1.53 -10.98
C LEU A 132 -6.38 -0.75 -10.92
N MET A 133 -7.39 -1.33 -10.27
CA MET A 133 -8.74 -0.78 -10.19
C MET A 133 -9.42 -1.19 -8.90
N VAL A 134 -10.21 -0.28 -8.34
CA VAL A 134 -11.20 -0.56 -7.28
C VAL A 134 -12.58 -0.50 -7.92
N SER A 135 -13.43 -1.48 -7.64
CA SER A 135 -14.77 -1.62 -8.22
C SER A 135 -15.80 -1.87 -7.12
N GLU A 136 -16.83 -1.03 -7.09
CA GLU A 136 -18.06 -1.23 -6.30
C GLU A 136 -18.86 -2.43 -6.83
N TYR A 137 -18.76 -2.70 -8.13
CA TYR A 137 -19.36 -3.88 -8.72
C TYR A 137 -18.49 -5.11 -8.41
N CYS A 138 -18.97 -5.96 -7.50
CA CYS A 138 -18.31 -7.21 -7.14
C CYS A 138 -18.73 -8.34 -8.09
N VAL A 139 -17.88 -8.67 -9.07
CA VAL A 139 -18.15 -9.76 -10.03
C VAL A 139 -18.27 -11.11 -9.31
N LEU A 140 -17.50 -11.34 -8.25
CA LEU A 140 -17.55 -12.57 -7.48
C LEU A 140 -18.90 -12.72 -6.77
N GLY A 141 -19.39 -11.65 -6.15
CA GLY A 141 -20.71 -11.63 -5.52
C GLY A 141 -21.82 -11.86 -6.54
N SER A 142 -21.73 -11.19 -7.68
CA SER A 142 -22.75 -11.22 -8.74
C SER A 142 -22.86 -12.58 -9.42
N PHE A 143 -21.74 -13.21 -9.78
CA PHE A 143 -21.73 -14.46 -10.56
C PHE A 143 -21.61 -15.72 -9.70
N LEU A 144 -20.90 -15.67 -8.57
CA LEU A 144 -20.63 -16.83 -7.72
C LEU A 144 -21.29 -16.72 -6.33
N GLY A 145 -21.74 -15.52 -5.97
CA GLY A 145 -22.21 -15.20 -4.63
C GLY A 145 -23.72 -15.25 -4.45
N ASN A 146 -24.51 -15.49 -5.50
CA ASN A 146 -25.97 -15.36 -5.49
C ASN A 146 -26.46 -13.98 -5.02
N LEU A 147 -25.67 -12.92 -5.24
CA LEU A 147 -26.03 -11.55 -4.83
C LEU A 147 -27.30 -11.05 -5.55
N ASP A 148 -27.56 -11.55 -6.76
CA ASP A 148 -28.79 -11.34 -7.52
C ASP A 148 -30.04 -11.94 -6.85
N LYS A 149 -29.87 -12.95 -5.97
CA LYS A 149 -30.94 -13.67 -5.28
C LYS A 149 -31.05 -13.30 -3.80
N GLY A 150 -30.27 -12.34 -3.32
CA GLY A 150 -30.29 -11.87 -1.93
C GLY A 150 -28.90 -11.69 -1.33
N LYS A 151 -28.69 -12.24 -0.13
CA LYS A 151 -27.42 -12.07 0.60
C LYS A 151 -26.29 -12.88 -0.06
N CYS A 152 -25.17 -12.20 -0.31
CA CYS A 152 -23.97 -12.82 -0.87
C CYS A 152 -23.47 -13.99 -0.01
N THR A 153 -23.11 -15.11 -0.65
CA THR A 153 -22.52 -16.30 -0.01
C THR A 153 -21.02 -16.17 0.30
N MET A 154 -20.46 -14.98 0.06
CA MET A 154 -19.06 -14.59 0.30
C MET A 154 -18.03 -15.53 -0.36
N PRO A 155 -18.11 -15.77 -1.68
CA PRO A 155 -17.18 -16.65 -2.39
C PRO A 155 -15.73 -16.15 -2.28
N CYS A 156 -15.52 -14.83 -2.26
CA CYS A 156 -14.21 -14.19 -2.11
C CYS A 156 -13.43 -14.62 -0.86
N ARG A 157 -14.10 -15.14 0.18
CA ARG A 157 -13.45 -15.64 1.41
C ARG A 157 -13.04 -17.12 1.33
N LYS A 158 -13.52 -17.84 0.31
CA LYS A 158 -13.39 -19.30 0.19
C LYS A 158 -12.35 -19.73 -0.84
N GLY A 159 -11.81 -18.80 -1.62
CA GLY A 159 -10.91 -19.13 -2.70
C GLY A 159 -10.14 -17.92 -3.22
N ARG A 160 -9.24 -18.19 -4.17
CA ARG A 160 -8.49 -17.17 -4.90
C ARG A 160 -9.08 -17.07 -6.31
N TYR A 161 -9.34 -15.85 -6.74
CA TYR A 161 -9.98 -15.58 -8.02
C TYR A 161 -9.13 -14.61 -8.84
N PHE A 162 -9.28 -14.71 -10.16
CA PHE A 162 -8.55 -13.91 -11.13
C PHE A 162 -9.51 -13.48 -12.24
N LEU A 163 -9.28 -12.29 -12.79
CA LEU A 163 -9.83 -11.92 -14.10
C LEU A 163 -8.83 -12.38 -15.17
N HIS A 164 -9.29 -13.22 -16.08
CA HIS A 164 -8.50 -13.68 -17.20
C HIS A 164 -8.77 -12.79 -18.42
N ASP A 165 -7.73 -12.16 -18.97
CA ASP A 165 -7.88 -11.30 -20.15
C ASP A 165 -7.78 -12.09 -21.47
N ARG A 166 -8.10 -11.41 -22.59
CA ARG A 166 -8.01 -11.99 -23.95
C ARG A 166 -6.59 -12.36 -24.40
N LYS A 167 -5.56 -11.93 -23.67
CA LYS A 167 -4.14 -12.23 -23.94
C LYS A 167 -3.64 -13.40 -23.10
N GLY A 168 -4.51 -14.04 -22.31
CA GLY A 168 -4.12 -15.14 -21.44
C GLY A 168 -3.51 -14.70 -20.11
N ILE A 169 -3.68 -13.44 -19.71
CA ILE A 169 -3.08 -12.88 -18.50
C ILE A 169 -4.10 -12.88 -17.35
N ASP A 170 -3.67 -13.40 -16.21
CA ASP A 170 -4.46 -13.44 -14.98
C ASP A 170 -4.19 -12.22 -14.09
N PHE A 171 -5.26 -11.52 -13.72
CA PHE A 171 -5.25 -10.39 -12.80
C PHE A 171 -5.90 -10.80 -11.47
N PRO A 172 -5.13 -10.89 -10.37
CA PRO A 172 -5.67 -11.34 -9.09
C PRO A 172 -6.77 -10.40 -8.58
N ILE A 173 -7.82 -11.00 -8.02
CA ILE A 173 -8.90 -10.28 -7.37
C ILE A 173 -8.78 -10.46 -5.86
N VAL A 174 -8.83 -9.35 -5.13
CA VAL A 174 -9.05 -9.36 -3.67
C VAL A 174 -10.23 -8.45 -3.35
N THR A 175 -10.96 -8.72 -2.27
CA THR A 175 -12.09 -7.89 -1.84
C THR A 175 -11.73 -7.29 -0.49
N ASP A 176 -12.01 -6.01 -0.25
CA ASP A 176 -11.78 -5.38 1.06
C ASP A 176 -12.95 -5.62 2.04
N GLN A 177 -12.84 -5.03 3.24
CA GLN A 177 -13.84 -5.15 4.29
C GLN A 177 -15.19 -4.47 3.99
N PHE A 178 -15.25 -3.60 2.97
CA PHE A 178 -16.45 -2.91 2.52
C PHE A 178 -17.05 -3.58 1.28
N CYS A 179 -16.66 -4.83 1.00
CA CYS A 179 -17.07 -5.60 -0.17
C CYS A 179 -16.66 -4.96 -1.51
N ARG A 180 -15.70 -4.03 -1.53
CA ARG A 180 -15.17 -3.48 -2.77
C ARG A 180 -14.16 -4.44 -3.35
N MET A 181 -14.26 -4.65 -4.65
CA MET A 181 -13.35 -5.53 -5.39
C MET A 181 -12.12 -4.73 -5.84
N HIS A 182 -10.94 -5.24 -5.54
CA HIS A 182 -9.66 -4.71 -6.00
C HIS A 182 -9.09 -5.67 -7.04
N ILE A 183 -8.90 -5.17 -8.25
CA ILE A 183 -8.20 -5.86 -9.32
C ILE A 183 -6.73 -5.49 -9.19
N LEU A 184 -5.87 -6.46 -8.94
CA LEU A 184 -4.44 -6.25 -8.79
C LEU A 184 -3.72 -6.48 -10.12
N ASN A 185 -2.56 -5.84 -10.30
CA ASN A 185 -1.68 -6.13 -11.42
C ASN A 185 -1.27 -7.61 -11.46
N SER A 186 -1.16 -8.16 -12.66
CA SER A 186 -0.78 -9.56 -12.90
C SER A 186 0.63 -9.86 -12.36
N LYS A 187 1.58 -8.97 -12.67
CA LYS A 187 2.97 -9.06 -12.23
C LYS A 187 3.21 -8.33 -10.91
N LYS A 188 4.08 -8.90 -10.08
CA LYS A 188 4.53 -8.30 -8.81
C LYS A 188 5.56 -7.21 -9.12
N LEU A 189 5.39 -6.02 -8.53
CA LEU A 189 6.45 -5.02 -8.49
C LEU A 189 7.63 -5.59 -7.69
N SER A 190 8.84 -5.42 -8.21
CA SER A 190 10.06 -5.54 -7.43
C SER A 190 11.05 -4.48 -7.86
N LEU A 191 11.56 -3.71 -6.90
CA LEU A 191 12.69 -2.80 -7.06
C LEU A 191 13.87 -3.22 -6.17
N LEU A 192 13.94 -4.50 -5.80
CA LEU A 192 14.89 -5.03 -4.82
C LEU A 192 16.36 -4.70 -5.15
N PRO A 193 16.87 -4.93 -6.38
CA PRO A 193 18.23 -4.52 -6.75
C PRO A 193 18.48 -3.01 -6.71
N HIS A 194 17.41 -2.20 -6.73
CA HIS A 194 17.49 -0.74 -6.80
C HIS A 194 17.34 -0.06 -5.44
N VAL A 195 17.09 -0.82 -4.37
CA VAL A 195 16.94 -0.30 -3.01
C VAL A 195 18.09 0.63 -2.60
N PRO A 196 19.38 0.27 -2.75
CA PRO A 196 20.47 1.18 -2.39
C PRO A 196 20.45 2.52 -3.13
N LYS A 197 19.97 2.51 -4.39
CA LYS A 197 19.84 3.70 -5.22
C LYS A 197 18.66 4.57 -4.79
N ILE A 198 17.53 3.95 -4.46
CA ILE A 198 16.33 4.59 -3.93
C ILE A 198 16.64 5.31 -2.61
N LEU A 199 17.35 4.64 -1.70
CA LEU A 199 17.78 5.23 -0.43
C LEU A 199 18.75 6.41 -0.65
N ARG A 200 19.74 6.24 -1.54
CA ARG A 200 20.68 7.33 -1.90
C ARG A 200 19.97 8.54 -2.50
N ALA A 201 18.84 8.34 -3.19
CA ALA A 201 18.06 9.42 -3.76
C ALA A 201 17.31 10.27 -2.71
N GLY A 202 17.27 9.83 -1.44
CA GLY A 202 16.59 10.56 -0.35
C GLY A 202 15.21 9.99 0.02
N ILE A 203 14.80 8.85 -0.56
CA ILE A 203 13.59 8.15 -0.12
C ILE A 203 13.90 7.42 1.20
N THR A 204 13.17 7.76 2.26
CA THR A 204 13.47 7.28 3.63
C THR A 204 12.72 6.01 3.99
N THR A 205 11.55 5.78 3.37
CA THR A 205 10.65 4.68 3.73
C THR A 205 10.31 3.83 2.50
N LEU A 206 10.57 2.53 2.59
CA LEU A 206 10.26 1.57 1.52
C LEU A 206 8.97 0.81 1.86
N ARG A 207 7.98 0.86 0.97
CA ARG A 207 6.66 0.25 1.20
C ARG A 207 6.49 -1.03 0.38
N ILE A 208 6.04 -2.09 1.06
CA ILE A 208 5.75 -3.41 0.47
C ILE A 208 4.25 -3.64 0.53
N GLU A 209 3.62 -3.84 -0.62
CA GLU A 209 2.23 -4.25 -0.74
C GLU A 209 2.09 -5.76 -0.47
N GLY A 210 1.64 -6.11 0.73
CA GLY A 210 1.47 -7.49 1.17
C GLY A 210 0.06 -8.07 0.97
N ARG A 211 -0.92 -7.30 0.48
CA ARG A 211 -2.29 -7.79 0.29
C ARG A 211 -2.32 -8.96 -0.69
N GLY A 212 -2.92 -10.07 -0.25
CA GLY A 212 -3.01 -11.29 -1.04
C GLY A 212 -1.73 -12.15 -1.05
N THR A 213 -0.68 -11.75 -0.33
CA THR A 213 0.57 -12.50 -0.17
C THR A 213 0.50 -13.40 1.07
N ALA A 214 1.02 -14.62 0.97
CA ALA A 214 1.09 -15.54 2.12
C ALA A 214 2.11 -15.05 3.16
N PRO A 215 1.89 -15.25 4.47
CA PRO A 215 2.78 -14.76 5.52
C PRO A 215 4.26 -15.13 5.33
N ASP A 216 4.55 -16.38 4.93
CA ASP A 216 5.92 -16.85 4.70
C ASP A 216 6.60 -16.20 3.48
N GLU A 217 5.82 -15.89 2.43
CA GLU A 217 6.32 -15.14 1.28
C GLU A 217 6.57 -13.67 1.67
N LEU A 218 5.67 -13.08 2.45
CA LEU A 218 5.81 -11.70 2.93
C LEU A 218 7.05 -11.56 3.81
N ARG A 219 7.26 -12.48 4.76
CA ARG A 219 8.46 -12.52 5.61
C ARG A 219 9.76 -12.62 4.82
N ARG A 220 9.80 -13.50 3.79
CA ARG A 220 10.96 -13.59 2.89
C ARG A 220 11.19 -12.30 2.11
N THR A 221 10.11 -11.69 1.61
CA THR A 221 10.18 -10.40 0.89
C THR A 221 10.74 -9.32 1.82
N VAL A 222 10.18 -9.15 3.02
CA VAL A 222 10.66 -8.16 4.00
C VAL A 222 12.13 -8.38 4.34
N SER A 223 12.56 -9.62 4.59
CA SER A 223 13.97 -9.93 4.87
C SER A 223 14.89 -9.51 3.72
N ALA A 224 14.53 -9.84 2.48
CA ALA A 224 15.34 -9.49 1.31
C ALA A 224 15.50 -7.96 1.17
N TYR A 225 14.42 -7.19 1.36
CA TYR A 225 14.49 -5.73 1.33
C TYR A 225 15.32 -5.17 2.49
N ARG A 226 15.19 -5.69 3.71
CA ARG A 226 16.03 -5.28 4.85
C ARG A 226 17.51 -5.56 4.61
N ASP A 227 17.86 -6.64 3.93
CA ASP A 227 19.25 -6.93 3.58
C ASP A 227 19.74 -6.02 2.46
N ALA A 228 18.91 -5.71 1.46
CA ALA A 228 19.25 -4.76 0.41
C ALA A 228 19.47 -3.34 0.95
N MET A 229 18.74 -2.93 2.00
CA MET A 229 18.94 -1.63 2.67
C MET A 229 20.32 -1.45 3.31
N LYS A 230 21.04 -2.55 3.59
CA LYS A 230 22.38 -2.51 4.21
C LYS A 230 23.51 -2.37 3.20
N LEU A 231 23.21 -2.51 1.90
CA LEU A 231 24.21 -2.50 0.86
C LEU A 231 24.59 -1.06 0.48
N SER A 232 25.87 -0.89 0.15
CA SER A 232 26.40 0.39 -0.33
C SER A 232 26.63 0.34 -1.83
N LEU A 233 26.44 1.47 -2.50
CA LEU A 233 26.70 1.60 -3.94
C LEU A 233 28.15 2.06 -4.19
N PRO A 234 28.82 1.57 -5.25
CA PRO A 234 28.29 0.65 -6.27
C PRO A 234 28.16 -0.79 -5.74
N LEU A 235 27.12 -1.50 -6.20
CA LEU A 235 26.96 -2.92 -5.91
C LEU A 235 28.03 -3.73 -6.66
N THR A 236 28.53 -4.78 -6.02
CA THR A 236 29.33 -5.81 -6.70
C THR A 236 28.45 -6.67 -7.61
N GLU A 237 29.04 -7.31 -8.61
CA GLU A 237 28.29 -8.24 -9.49
C GLU A 237 27.64 -9.38 -8.71
N GLU A 238 28.29 -9.86 -7.65
CA GLU A 238 27.75 -10.94 -6.81
C GLU A 238 26.52 -10.49 -6.03
N GLU A 239 26.54 -9.27 -5.48
CA GLU A 239 25.39 -8.69 -4.78
C GLU A 239 24.22 -8.46 -5.74
N GLU A 240 24.49 -7.93 -6.95
CA GLU A 240 23.44 -7.71 -7.95
C GLU A 240 22.79 -9.02 -8.39
N LYS A 241 23.60 -10.05 -8.72
CA LYS A 241 23.10 -11.39 -9.05
C LYS A 241 22.29 -11.99 -7.90
N ARG A 242 22.75 -11.84 -6.65
CA ARG A 242 22.04 -12.33 -5.47
C ARG A 242 20.66 -11.68 -5.31
N LEU A 243 20.56 -10.36 -5.47
CA LEU A 243 19.29 -9.64 -5.36
C LEU A 243 18.32 -10.01 -6.50
N GLN A 244 18.83 -10.15 -7.73
CA GLN A 244 18.03 -10.60 -8.88
C GLN A 244 17.48 -12.03 -8.69
N MET A 245 18.27 -12.93 -8.11
CA MET A 245 17.79 -14.28 -7.78
C MET A 245 16.67 -14.26 -6.72
N GLN A 246 16.70 -13.32 -5.76
CA GLN A 246 15.72 -13.24 -4.67
C GLN A 246 14.34 -12.73 -5.10
N GLU A 247 14.27 -11.89 -6.13
CA GLU A 247 12.99 -11.35 -6.60
C GLU A 247 12.26 -12.27 -7.59
N GLY A 248 12.96 -13.23 -8.19
CA GLY A 248 12.41 -14.18 -9.16
C GLY A 248 12.13 -13.56 -10.54
N ASN A 249 11.58 -14.38 -11.44
CA ASN A 249 11.51 -14.04 -12.86
C ASN A 249 10.17 -13.40 -13.29
N ASP A 250 9.09 -13.59 -12.53
CA ASP A 250 7.76 -13.06 -12.85
C ASP A 250 7.47 -11.74 -12.12
N ILE A 251 8.26 -10.72 -12.47
CA ILE A 251 8.20 -9.39 -11.88
C ILE A 251 7.98 -8.29 -12.93
N THR A 252 7.62 -7.11 -12.43
CA THR A 252 7.65 -5.85 -13.18
C THR A 252 8.46 -4.82 -12.40
N ARG A 253 9.08 -3.88 -13.13
CA ARG A 253 9.70 -2.68 -12.55
C ARG A 253 8.71 -1.52 -12.45
N GLY A 254 7.44 -1.77 -12.77
CA GLY A 254 6.44 -0.72 -12.93
C GLY A 254 6.92 0.32 -13.92
N HIS A 255 6.82 1.58 -13.54
CA HIS A 255 7.23 2.73 -14.35
C HIS A 255 8.60 3.27 -13.98
N TYR A 256 9.31 2.62 -13.06
CA TYR A 256 10.59 3.11 -12.54
C TYR A 256 11.63 3.42 -13.62
N PHE A 257 11.65 2.65 -14.72
CA PHE A 257 12.55 2.88 -15.86
C PHE A 257 11.91 3.58 -17.06
N ARG A 258 10.59 3.69 -17.12
CA ARG A 258 9.86 4.15 -18.31
C ARG A 258 9.14 5.48 -18.10
N GLY A 259 8.77 5.79 -16.86
CA GLY A 259 7.81 6.85 -16.54
C GLY A 259 6.42 6.54 -17.08
N ILE A 260 5.44 7.28 -16.57
CA ILE A 260 4.20 7.55 -17.30
C ILE A 260 4.21 9.05 -17.55
N LEU A 261 4.37 9.43 -18.82
CA LEU A 261 4.51 10.81 -19.33
C LEU A 261 5.91 11.42 -19.15
#